data_AF-D7BIS0-F1
#
_entry.id   AF-D7BIS0-F1
#
_cell.length_a   1.000
_cell.length_b   1.000
_cell.length_c   1.000
_cell.angle_alpha   90.00
_cell.angle_beta   90.00
_cell.angle_gamma   90.00
#
_symmetry.space_group_name_H-M   'P 1'
#
loop_
_entity.id
_entity.type
_entity.pdbx_description
1 polymer ?
#
loop_
_entity_poly.entity_id
_entity_poly.type
_entity_poly.pdbx_seq_one_letter_code
_entity_poly.pdbx_strand_id
1 'polypeptide(L)'
;MTTEIYRLMPHGEAEPRAMAILADGYGEALILAGDGGVYALYYLFGVDGLRAPHPTHLPDWVEGPKESAQDLRPPYLMARWLEENGYELFVNESK
;
A
#
# COMPACT_ATOMS: atom_id res chain seq x y z
N MET A 1 9.23 -8.52 11.73
CA MET A 1 9.66 -7.90 10.45
C MET A 1 9.74 -6.39 10.60
N THR A 2 10.80 -5.76 10.09
CA THR A 2 10.98 -4.30 10.09
C THR A 2 10.24 -3.63 8.91
N THR A 3 9.87 -2.36 9.06
CA THR A 3 9.16 -1.57 8.04
C THR A 3 9.85 -1.54 6.67
N GLU A 4 11.18 -1.62 6.63
CA GLU A 4 11.96 -1.64 5.39
C GLU A 4 11.69 -2.87 4.51
N ILE A 5 11.44 -4.04 5.11
CA ILE A 5 11.12 -5.26 4.36
C ILE A 5 9.79 -5.07 3.61
N TYR A 6 8.81 -4.41 4.24
CA TYR A 6 7.51 -4.17 3.62
C TYR A 6 7.59 -3.19 2.44
N ARG A 7 8.49 -2.20 2.47
CA ARG A 7 8.69 -1.27 1.35
C ARG A 7 9.26 -1.95 0.10
N LEU A 8 9.90 -3.09 0.27
CA LEU A 8 10.53 -3.86 -0.80
C LEU A 8 9.73 -5.11 -1.17
N MET A 9 8.55 -5.30 -0.59
CA MET A 9 7.73 -6.49 -0.83
C MET A 9 6.87 -6.28 -2.07
N PRO A 10 7.02 -7.08 -3.14
CA PRO A 10 6.17 -6.97 -4.32
C PRO A 10 4.73 -7.37 -4.03
N HIS A 11 3.78 -6.82 -4.79
CA HIS A 11 2.35 -7.11 -4.64
C HIS A 11 2.06 -8.61 -4.67
N GLY A 12 2.62 -9.35 -5.62
CA GLY A 12 2.40 -10.80 -5.74
C GLY A 12 2.99 -11.62 -4.59
N GLU A 13 3.92 -11.06 -3.82
CA GLU A 13 4.41 -11.66 -2.56
C GLU A 13 3.55 -11.26 -1.37
N ALA A 14 3.08 -10.01 -1.33
CA ALA A 14 2.29 -9.45 -0.24
C ALA A 14 0.85 -9.97 -0.22
N GLU A 15 0.20 -10.09 -1.38
CA GLU A 15 -1.20 -10.47 -1.53
C GLU A 15 -1.54 -11.79 -0.84
N PRO A 16 -0.81 -12.91 -1.06
CA PRO A 16 -1.11 -14.17 -0.38
C PRO A 16 -0.83 -14.15 1.13
N ARG A 17 -0.12 -13.13 1.64
CA ARG A 17 0.17 -12.94 3.06
C ARG A 17 -0.79 -11.97 3.74
N ALA A 18 -1.62 -11.26 2.96
CA ALA A 18 -2.52 -10.27 3.47
C ALA A 18 -3.64 -10.95 4.29
N MET A 19 -3.85 -10.47 5.52
CA MET A 19 -5.00 -10.90 6.33
C MET A 19 -6.30 -10.23 5.88
N ALA A 20 -6.18 -9.08 5.21
CA ALA A 20 -7.28 -8.33 4.65
C ALA A 20 -6.77 -7.44 3.51
N ILE A 21 -7.67 -7.07 2.59
CA ILE A 21 -7.39 -6.19 1.47
C ILE A 21 -8.47 -5.11 1.47
N LEU A 22 -8.05 -3.84 1.48
CA LEU A 22 -8.94 -2.70 1.21
C LEU A 22 -8.74 -2.27 -0.24
N ALA A 23 -9.79 -2.20 -1.04
CA ALA A 23 -9.70 -1.79 -2.44
C ALA A 23 -10.80 -0.77 -2.78
N ASP A 24 -10.44 0.31 -3.46
CA ASP A 24 -11.38 1.41 -3.77
C ASP A 24 -11.13 2.08 -5.13
N GLY A 25 -10.80 1.30 -6.17
CA GLY A 25 -10.65 1.79 -7.56
C GLY A 25 -9.45 2.72 -7.79
N TYR A 26 -8.95 3.38 -6.75
CA TYR A 26 -7.67 4.09 -6.70
C TYR A 26 -6.51 3.14 -6.48
N GLY A 27 -6.73 2.03 -5.77
CA GLY A 27 -5.70 1.06 -5.50
C GLY A 27 -6.14 -0.06 -4.57
N GLU A 28 -5.14 -0.72 -4.01
CA GLU A 28 -5.27 -1.74 -2.98
C GLU A 28 -4.37 -1.41 -1.79
N ALA A 29 -4.85 -1.69 -0.58
CA ALA A 29 -4.07 -1.72 0.64
C ALA A 29 -4.05 -3.16 1.18
N LEU A 30 -2.90 -3.80 1.07
CA LEU A 30 -2.69 -5.15 1.60
C LEU A 30 -2.29 -5.04 3.07
N ILE A 31 -3.12 -5.61 3.95
CA ILE A 31 -2.93 -5.53 5.40
C ILE A 31 -2.19 -6.78 5.86
N LEU A 32 -1.00 -6.58 6.44
CA LEU A 32 -0.14 -7.66 6.93
C LEU A 32 0.07 -7.52 8.44
N ALA A 33 0.15 -8.66 9.13
CA ALA A 33 0.64 -8.71 10.50
C ALA A 33 2.16 -8.53 10.50
N GLY A 34 2.67 -7.73 11.43
CA GLY A 34 4.10 -7.54 11.63
C GLY A 34 4.44 -7.36 13.11
N ASP A 35 5.70 -7.01 13.37
CA ASP A 35 6.12 -6.76 14.73
C ASP A 35 5.52 -5.42 15.19
N GLY A 36 4.85 -5.44 16.34
CA GLY A 36 4.27 -4.25 16.96
C GLY A 36 2.90 -3.83 16.42
N GLY A 37 2.28 -4.59 15.50
CA GLY A 37 0.94 -4.31 15.01
C GLY A 37 0.69 -4.75 13.57
N VAL A 38 -0.22 -4.05 12.91
CA VAL A 38 -0.55 -4.26 11.49
C VAL A 38 0.09 -3.18 10.62
N TYR A 39 0.41 -3.57 9.38
CA TYR A 39 0.96 -2.70 8.35
C TYR A 39 0.05 -2.74 7.12
N ALA A 40 -0.22 -1.58 6.51
CA ALA A 40 -0.81 -1.49 5.18
C ALA A 40 0.26 -1.19 4.14
N LEU A 41 0.32 -2.02 3.11
CA LEU A 41 1.11 -1.79 1.90
C LEU A 41 0.16 -1.28 0.82
N TYR A 42 0.30 -0.02 0.45
CA TYR A 42 -0.56 0.65 -0.52
C TYR A 42 0.03 0.53 -1.94
N TYR A 43 -0.79 0.04 -2.86
CA TYR A 43 -0.51 -0.03 -4.29
C TYR A 43 -1.57 0.81 -5.02
N LEU A 44 -1.22 2.04 -5.36
CA LEU A 44 -2.12 3.11 -5.83
C LEU A 44 -2.21 3.16 -7.36
N PHE A 45 -2.32 2.00 -8.00
CA PHE A 45 -2.27 1.84 -9.47
C PHE A 45 -3.37 2.59 -10.24
N GLY A 46 -4.44 3.04 -9.59
CA GLY A 46 -5.49 3.85 -10.21
C GLY A 46 -5.00 5.24 -10.63
N VAL A 47 -3.95 5.77 -9.99
CA VAL A 47 -3.31 7.04 -10.42
C VAL A 47 -2.70 6.91 -11.81
N ASP A 48 -2.25 5.71 -12.17
CA ASP A 48 -1.66 5.38 -13.48
C ASP A 48 -2.71 4.92 -14.51
N GLY A 49 -4.00 4.99 -14.17
CA GLY A 49 -5.08 4.49 -15.03
C GLY A 49 -5.12 2.97 -15.18
N LEU A 50 -4.40 2.24 -14.32
CA LEU A 50 -4.40 0.78 -14.31
C LEU A 50 -5.61 0.26 -13.52
N ARG A 51 -6.01 -0.99 -13.81
CA ARG A 51 -7.12 -1.66 -13.10
C ARG A 51 -6.67 -2.56 -11.96
N ALA A 52 -5.38 -2.92 -11.94
CA ALA A 52 -4.77 -3.81 -10.97
C ALA A 52 -3.26 -3.56 -10.95
N PRO A 53 -2.57 -3.85 -9.84
CA PRO A 53 -1.12 -3.73 -9.78
C PRO A 53 -0.46 -4.89 -10.54
N HIS A 54 0.73 -4.66 -11.09
CA HIS A 54 1.55 -5.76 -11.59
C HIS A 54 2.10 -6.56 -10.39
N PRO A 55 2.24 -7.89 -10.47
CA PRO A 55 2.76 -8.70 -9.34
C PRO A 55 4.14 -8.27 -8.83
N THR A 56 4.93 -7.60 -9.67
CA THR A 56 6.25 -7.05 -9.32
C THR A 56 6.22 -5.58 -8.86
N HIS A 57 5.05 -4.94 -8.76
CA HIS A 57 4.95 -3.60 -8.18
C HIS A 57 5.30 -3.65 -6.70
N LEU A 58 6.14 -2.70 -6.29
CA LEU A 58 6.38 -2.39 -4.90
C LEU A 58 5.27 -1.45 -4.41
N PRO A 59 5.02 -1.39 -3.09
CA PRO A 59 4.05 -0.46 -2.56
C PRO A 59 4.53 0.98 -2.73
N ASP A 60 3.62 1.85 -3.15
CA ASP A 60 3.81 3.30 -3.22
C ASP A 60 3.95 3.90 -1.81
N TRP A 61 3.31 3.26 -0.83
CA TRP A 61 3.39 3.66 0.56
C TRP A 61 3.25 2.49 1.54
N VAL A 62 3.90 2.61 2.69
CA VAL A 62 3.73 1.68 3.81
C VAL A 62 3.31 2.45 5.05
N GLU A 63 2.11 2.16 5.57
CA GLU A 63 1.62 2.71 6.84
C GLU A 63 1.71 1.64 7.94
N GLY A 64 2.27 2.02 9.08
CA GLY A 64 2.31 1.19 10.28
C GLY A 64 3.62 1.31 11.06
N PRO A 65 3.73 0.58 12.19
CA PRO A 65 2.70 -0.30 12.74
C PRO A 65 1.49 0.49 13.28
N LYS A 66 0.28 -0.08 13.15
CA LYS A 66 -0.95 0.37 13.81
C LYS A 66 -1.48 -0.71 14.75
N GLU A 67 -2.25 -0.31 15.76
CA GLU A 67 -2.85 -1.25 16.71
C GLU A 67 -3.93 -2.11 16.05
N SER A 68 -4.73 -1.52 15.16
CA SER A 68 -5.84 -2.20 14.49
C SER A 68 -5.89 -1.92 12.99
N ALA A 69 -6.40 -2.89 12.22
CA ALA A 69 -6.68 -2.71 10.81
C ALA A 69 -7.76 -1.65 10.54
N GLN A 70 -8.58 -1.33 11.55
CA GLN A 70 -9.60 -0.28 11.45
C GLN A 70 -9.02 1.14 11.44
N ASP A 71 -7.77 1.30 11.89
CA ASP A 71 -7.07 2.60 11.89
C ASP A 71 -6.42 2.91 10.53
N LEU A 72 -6.47 1.97 9.58
CA LEU A 72 -5.87 2.08 8.27
C LEU A 72 -6.84 2.74 7.30
N ARG A 73 -6.29 3.64 6.47
CA ARG A 73 -7.06 4.38 5.49
C ARG A 73 -7.31 3.53 4.24
N PRO A 74 -8.47 3.66 3.59
CA PRO A 74 -8.66 3.19 2.22
C PRO A 74 -7.67 3.86 1.24
N PRO A 75 -7.32 3.19 0.12
CA PRO A 75 -6.32 3.70 -0.82
C PRO A 75 -6.59 5.12 -1.34
N TYR A 76 -7.82 5.50 -1.67
CA TYR A 76 -8.16 6.87 -2.08
C TYR A 76 -7.83 7.91 -1.00
N LEU A 77 -8.20 7.63 0.25
CA LEU A 77 -7.91 8.55 1.36
C LEU A 77 -6.41 8.62 1.66
N MET A 78 -5.68 7.54 1.47
CA MET A 78 -4.22 7.55 1.58
C MET A 78 -3.59 8.40 0.48
N ALA A 79 -3.99 8.21 -0.79
CA ALA A 79 -3.50 9.00 -1.92
C ALA A 79 -3.73 10.49 -1.68
N ARG A 80 -4.94 10.87 -1.26
CA ARG A 80 -5.28 12.27 -0.90
C ARG A 80 -4.41 12.82 0.21
N TRP A 81 -4.22 12.05 1.29
CA TRP A 81 -3.37 12.49 2.38
C TRP A 81 -1.91 12.67 1.95
N LEU A 82 -1.39 11.80 1.09
CA LEU A 82 -0.03 11.92 0.55
C LEU A 82 0.12 13.22 -0.26
N GLU A 83 -0.83 13.50 -1.16
CA GLU A 83 -0.89 14.77 -1.91
C GLU A 83 -0.93 15.99 -0.97
N GLU A 84 -1.83 15.99 0.02
CA GLU A 84 -2.01 17.09 0.97
C GLU A 84 -0.78 17.34 1.86
N ASN A 85 0.03 16.31 2.10
CA ASN A 85 1.26 16.40 2.91
C ASN A 85 2.53 16.55 2.06
N GLY A 86 2.39 16.78 0.75
CA GLY A 86 3.51 17.05 -0.15
C GLY A 86 4.37 15.83 -0.47
N TYR A 87 3.85 14.62 -0.27
CA TYR A 87 4.48 13.42 -0.78
C TYR A 87 4.13 13.29 -2.26
N GLU A 88 5.13 13.47 -3.13
CA GLU A 88 4.99 13.06 -4.52
C GLU A 88 4.86 11.55 -4.55
N LEU A 89 3.66 11.08 -4.92
CA LEU A 89 3.50 9.73 -5.43
C LEU A 89 4.33 9.67 -6.69
N PHE A 90 5.54 9.13 -6.59
CA PHE A 90 6.37 8.87 -7.75
C PHE A 90 5.64 7.85 -8.60
N VAL A 91 4.88 8.35 -9.58
CA VAL A 91 4.55 7.59 -10.78
C VAL A 91 5.89 7.10 -11.28
N ASN A 92 6.10 5.79 -11.20
CA ASN A 92 7.35 5.19 -11.64
C ASN A 92 7.35 5.27 -13.17
N GLU A 93 7.67 6.44 -13.74
CA GLU A 93 7.72 6.74 -15.18
C GLU A 93 8.77 5.91 -15.92
N SER A 94 9.45 4.99 -15.22
CA SER A 94 10.43 4.06 -15.78
C SER A 94 9.94 2.62 -15.63
N LYS A 95 9.02 2.21 -16.51
CA LYS A 95 8.77 0.79 -16.82
C LYS A 95 8.64 0.57 -18.31
#